data_AF-A0A9X1RJK7-F1
#
_entry.id   AF-A0A9X1RJK7-F1
#
_cell.length_a   1.000
_cell.length_b   1.000
_cell.length_c   1.000
_cell.angle_alpha   90.00
_cell.angle_beta   90.00
_cell.angle_gamma   90.00
#
_symmetry.space_group_name_H-M   'P 1'
#
loop_
_entity.id
_entity.type
_entity.pdbx_description
1 polymer ?
#
loop_
_entity_poly.entity_id
_entity_poly.type
_entity_poly.pdbx_seq_one_letter_code
_entity_poly.pdbx_strand_id
1 'polypeptide(L)'
;MELVNELKIAVKKYPALARSLRDLKRRIHFGVHGYDASIYAHLRLFAPYGAGDPQARIALALQSASQTLPLLAQLSRDYAGQQTQELTASEFCKLFDGQQGAVHLQRLFFENGSDKATFHNYHLVYGSLFRQPSSVRNFLEIGLGTNNLDVVSNMGQDGKPGASLRAFREYLPNADIFGADVDKRILFQEDRIRTFYVDQTNLASFSELAQLDLQFDLIIDDGLHSPNANIAVLLFGLKRLAPRGWIVIEDIRTEALPVWRLVGSLLSPRHRSFLIEAERGFLFAVTDLDLRDAD
;
A
#
# COMPACT_ATOMS: atom_id res chain seq x y z
N MET A 1 30.19 50.35 6.23
CA MET A 1 31.41 49.58 5.86
C MET A 1 31.91 48.70 7.00
N GLU A 2 31.80 49.12 8.27
CA GLU A 2 32.13 48.31 9.46
C GLU A 2 31.40 46.97 9.55
N LEU A 3 30.07 46.97 9.41
CA LEU A 3 29.25 45.74 9.52
C LEU A 3 29.65 44.64 8.52
N VAL A 4 30.09 45.04 7.32
CA VAL A 4 30.56 44.11 6.27
C VAL A 4 31.93 43.53 6.61
N ASN A 5 32.77 44.29 7.31
CA ASN A 5 34.10 43.85 7.74
C ASN A 5 34.00 42.91 8.95
N GLU A 6 33.11 43.20 9.90
CA GLU A 6 32.78 42.33 11.03
C GLU A 6 32.20 40.99 10.57
N LEU A 7 31.30 41.00 9.58
CA LEU A 7 30.76 39.77 8.99
C LEU A 7 31.87 38.91 8.35
N LYS A 8 32.84 39.53 7.66
CA LYS A 8 33.97 38.81 7.03
C LYS A 8 34.87 38.16 8.06
N ILE A 9 35.11 38.83 9.20
CA ILE A 9 35.90 38.29 10.32
C ILE A 9 35.16 37.13 10.99
N ALA A 10 33.85 37.27 11.24
CA ALA A 10 33.01 36.22 11.82
C ALA A 10 32.93 34.96 10.93
N VAL A 11 32.80 35.13 9.61
CA VAL A 11 32.81 34.04 8.61
C VAL A 11 34.13 33.28 8.57
N LYS A 12 35.27 33.95 8.78
CA LYS A 12 36.60 33.32 8.89
C LYS A 12 36.76 32.52 10.18
N LYS A 13 36.18 33.01 11.28
CA LYS A 13 36.32 32.41 12.62
C LYS A 13 35.40 31.20 12.82
N TYR A 14 34.29 31.12 12.10
CA TYR A 14 33.30 30.04 12.20
C TYR A 14 32.97 29.45 10.81
N PRO A 15 33.66 28.38 10.37
CA PRO A 15 33.47 27.79 9.04
C PRO A 15 32.05 27.31 8.73
N ALA A 16 31.29 26.94 9.77
CA ALA A 16 29.87 26.58 9.65
C ALA A 16 29.01 27.77 9.19
N LEU A 17 29.25 28.97 9.75
CA LEU A 17 28.61 30.22 9.34
C LEU A 17 28.94 30.59 7.89
N ALA A 18 30.16 30.34 7.43
CA ALA A 18 30.57 30.55 6.04
C ALA A 18 29.84 29.63 5.04
N ARG A 19 29.45 28.44 5.49
CA ARG A 19 28.70 27.46 4.70
C ARG A 19 27.23 27.87 4.65
N SER A 20 26.63 28.17 5.79
CA SER A 20 25.25 28.67 5.90
C SER A 20 25.02 29.98 5.15
N LEU A 21 25.98 30.93 5.16
CA LEU A 21 25.87 32.18 4.40
C LEU A 21 26.02 31.99 2.89
N ARG A 22 26.83 31.01 2.44
CA ARG A 22 26.91 30.65 1.01
C ARG A 22 25.64 29.96 0.55
N ASP A 23 25.09 29.08 1.36
CA ASP A 23 23.82 28.41 1.07
C ASP A 23 22.66 29.40 1.06
N LEU A 24 22.63 30.35 2.01
CA LEU A 24 21.64 31.44 2.04
C LEU A 24 21.77 32.37 0.83
N LYS A 25 22.99 32.76 0.44
CA LYS A 25 23.23 33.57 -0.77
C LYS A 25 22.84 32.83 -2.05
N ARG A 26 23.08 31.52 -2.15
CA ARG A 26 22.60 30.71 -3.27
C ARG A 26 21.08 30.65 -3.31
N ARG A 27 20.42 30.44 -2.17
CA ARG A 27 18.95 30.45 -2.06
C ARG A 27 18.35 31.77 -2.50
N ILE A 28 18.93 32.90 -2.07
CA ILE A 28 18.49 34.24 -2.47
C ILE A 28 18.76 34.51 -3.96
N HIS A 29 19.93 34.14 -4.47
CA HIS A 29 20.31 34.39 -5.87
C HIS A 29 19.44 33.64 -6.87
N PHE A 30 18.97 32.45 -6.50
CA PHE A 30 18.12 31.61 -7.35
C PHE A 30 16.64 31.64 -6.96
N GLY A 31 16.24 32.53 -6.05
CA GLY A 31 14.85 32.64 -5.58
C GLY A 31 14.30 31.33 -4.97
N VAL A 32 15.15 30.46 -4.43
CA VAL A 32 14.78 29.16 -3.86
C VAL A 32 14.43 29.33 -2.39
N HIS A 33 13.15 29.14 -2.05
CA HIS A 33 12.71 29.19 -0.67
C HIS A 33 13.14 27.92 0.10
N GLY A 34 13.12 27.98 1.44
CA GLY A 34 13.51 26.84 2.28
C GLY A 34 12.71 25.57 2.00
N TYR A 35 11.43 25.71 1.65
CA TYR A 35 10.54 24.60 1.26
C TYR A 35 10.92 24.00 -0.10
N ASP A 36 11.21 24.83 -1.10
CA ASP A 36 11.60 24.40 -2.45
C ASP A 36 12.89 23.56 -2.44
N ALA A 37 13.88 23.98 -1.66
CA ALA A 37 15.13 23.23 -1.49
C ALA A 37 14.90 21.88 -0.80
N SER A 38 13.93 21.80 0.11
CA SER A 38 13.55 20.56 0.78
C SER A 38 12.87 19.59 -0.19
N ILE A 39 11.89 20.06 -0.97
CA ILE A 39 11.20 19.25 -1.99
C ILE A 39 12.21 18.68 -2.99
N TYR A 40 13.12 19.53 -3.48
CA TYR A 40 14.18 19.10 -4.38
C TYR A 40 15.06 18.00 -3.78
N ALA A 41 15.42 18.11 -2.50
CA ALA A 41 16.26 17.14 -1.82
C ALA A 41 15.58 15.76 -1.70
N HIS A 42 14.25 15.73 -1.56
CA HIS A 42 13.47 14.49 -1.45
C HIS A 42 13.10 13.89 -2.82
N LEU A 43 13.08 14.69 -3.90
CA LEU A 43 12.75 14.25 -5.26
C LEU A 43 13.97 14.20 -6.20
N ARG A 44 15.19 14.09 -5.66
CA ARG A 44 16.43 14.08 -6.46
C ARG A 44 16.46 12.98 -7.52
N LEU A 45 15.80 11.86 -7.27
CA LEU A 45 15.65 10.76 -8.23
C LEU A 45 14.97 11.21 -9.54
N PHE A 46 14.04 12.15 -9.44
CA PHE A 46 13.25 12.66 -10.56
C PHE A 46 13.80 13.98 -11.12
N ALA A 47 14.84 14.54 -10.50
CA ALA A 47 15.41 15.80 -10.95
C ALA A 47 16.29 15.64 -12.20
N PRO A 48 16.33 16.63 -13.10
CA PRO A 48 17.31 16.64 -14.19
C PRO A 48 18.74 16.61 -13.64
N TYR A 49 19.54 15.67 -14.13
CA TYR A 49 20.96 15.52 -13.76
C TYR A 49 21.88 16.58 -14.37
N GLY A 50 21.41 17.31 -15.39
CA GLY A 50 22.12 18.44 -15.99
C GLY A 50 22.15 19.70 -15.12
N ALA A 51 23.10 20.60 -15.43
CA ALA A 51 23.12 21.95 -14.86
C ALA A 51 21.92 22.77 -15.36
N GLY A 52 21.50 23.77 -14.58
CA GLY A 52 20.40 24.65 -14.95
C GLY A 52 19.90 25.49 -13.78
N ASP A 53 18.98 26.40 -14.09
CA ASP A 53 18.29 27.21 -13.09
C ASP A 53 17.61 26.33 -12.02
N PRO A 54 17.84 26.58 -10.72
CA PRO A 54 17.28 25.75 -9.66
C PRO A 54 15.76 25.67 -9.63
N GLN A 55 15.02 26.75 -9.93
CA GLN A 55 13.56 26.73 -9.91
C GLN A 55 13.00 25.90 -11.07
N ALA A 56 13.57 26.06 -12.27
CA ALA A 56 13.24 25.21 -13.40
C ALA A 56 13.50 23.73 -13.11
N ARG A 57 14.60 23.41 -12.42
CA ARG A 57 14.92 22.03 -12.03
C ARG A 57 13.95 21.44 -11.01
N ILE A 58 13.40 22.26 -10.11
CA ILE A 58 12.37 21.83 -9.15
C ILE A 58 11.05 21.53 -9.87
N ALA A 59 10.62 22.43 -10.76
CA ALA A 59 9.42 22.22 -11.57
C ALA A 59 9.55 20.94 -12.42
N LEU A 60 10.70 20.72 -13.07
CA LEU A 60 10.97 19.51 -13.83
C LEU A 60 11.05 18.25 -12.96
N ALA A 61 11.55 18.34 -11.72
CA ALA A 61 11.55 17.21 -10.80
C ALA A 61 10.12 16.78 -10.42
N LEU A 62 9.23 17.73 -10.16
CA LEU A 62 7.82 17.47 -9.89
C LEU A 62 7.10 16.89 -11.11
N GLN A 63 7.35 17.46 -12.30
CA GLN A 63 6.82 16.92 -13.55
C GLN A 63 7.32 15.50 -13.81
N SER A 64 8.62 15.23 -13.62
CA SER A 64 9.15 13.88 -13.80
C SER A 64 8.53 12.92 -12.78
N ALA A 65 8.40 13.31 -11.51
CA ALA A 65 7.78 12.46 -10.50
C ALA A 65 6.33 12.07 -10.87
N SER A 66 5.56 12.98 -11.48
CA SER A 66 4.19 12.68 -11.93
C SER A 66 4.12 11.87 -13.23
N GLN A 67 5.12 11.97 -14.11
CA GLN A 67 5.12 11.33 -15.42
C GLN A 67 5.82 9.96 -15.45
N THR A 68 6.82 9.72 -14.59
CA THR A 68 7.66 8.52 -14.66
C THR A 68 6.85 7.23 -14.51
N LEU A 69 5.97 7.13 -13.53
CA LEU A 69 5.17 5.92 -13.31
C LEU A 69 4.17 5.63 -14.45
N PRO A 70 3.39 6.61 -14.94
CA PRO A 70 2.58 6.43 -16.15
C PRO A 70 3.37 5.96 -17.37
N LEU A 71 4.56 6.52 -17.61
CA LEU A 71 5.41 6.13 -18.73
C LEU A 71 5.94 4.70 -18.58
N LEU A 72 6.36 4.30 -17.38
CA LEU A 72 6.78 2.92 -17.10
C LEU A 72 5.63 1.93 -17.22
N ALA A 73 4.42 2.29 -16.79
CA ALA A 73 3.24 1.48 -16.96
C ALA A 73 2.88 1.29 -18.44
N GLN A 74 3.03 2.34 -19.25
CA GLN A 74 2.86 2.24 -20.70
C GLN A 74 3.92 1.32 -21.32
N LEU A 75 5.20 1.50 -20.99
CA LEU A 75 6.28 0.64 -21.45
C LEU A 75 6.02 -0.82 -21.07
N SER A 76 5.57 -1.05 -19.85
CA SER A 76 5.17 -2.38 -19.37
C SER A 76 4.04 -2.99 -20.21
N ARG A 77 3.00 -2.22 -20.54
CA ARG A 77 1.90 -2.73 -21.40
C ARG A 77 2.38 -3.11 -22.80
N ASP A 78 3.29 -2.31 -23.36
CA ASP A 78 3.76 -2.49 -24.73
C ASP A 78 4.75 -3.64 -24.87
N TYR A 79 5.52 -3.96 -23.80
CA TYR A 79 6.67 -4.87 -23.89
C TYR A 79 6.74 -6.00 -22.85
N ALA A 80 5.95 -5.99 -21.77
CA ALA A 80 5.99 -7.06 -20.77
C ALA A 80 5.21 -8.30 -21.23
N GLY A 81 5.77 -9.49 -20.97
CA GLY A 81 5.20 -10.77 -21.38
C GLY A 81 3.98 -11.23 -20.58
N GLN A 82 3.62 -10.52 -19.51
CA GLN A 82 2.41 -10.74 -18.73
C GLN A 82 1.77 -9.40 -18.39
N GLN A 83 0.44 -9.41 -18.29
CA GLN A 83 -0.34 -8.23 -17.92
C GLN A 83 -1.34 -8.59 -16.84
N THR A 84 -1.68 -7.61 -16.01
CA THR A 84 -2.75 -7.73 -15.02
C THR A 84 -4.10 -7.77 -15.73
N GLN A 85 -4.97 -8.70 -15.33
CA GLN A 85 -6.32 -8.79 -15.86
C GLN A 85 -7.21 -7.72 -15.20
N GLU A 86 -7.88 -6.89 -16.00
CA GLU A 86 -8.79 -5.85 -15.49
C GLU A 86 -10.25 -6.31 -15.64
N LEU A 87 -11.04 -6.14 -14.58
CA LEU A 87 -12.45 -6.55 -14.55
C LEU A 87 -13.22 -5.88 -13.41
N THR A 88 -14.55 -5.92 -13.44
CA THR A 88 -15.38 -5.48 -12.30
C THR A 88 -15.49 -6.56 -11.21
N ALA A 89 -15.84 -6.16 -10.00
CA ALA A 89 -16.08 -7.09 -8.88
C ALA A 89 -17.19 -8.12 -9.21
N SER A 90 -18.20 -7.72 -9.98
CA SER A 90 -19.25 -8.63 -10.46
C SER A 90 -18.72 -9.65 -11.46
N GLU A 91 -17.88 -9.22 -12.40
CA GLU A 91 -17.21 -10.13 -13.35
C GLU A 91 -16.25 -11.08 -12.62
N PHE A 92 -15.57 -10.61 -11.58
CA PHE A 92 -14.65 -11.43 -10.79
C PHE A 92 -15.43 -12.52 -10.07
N CYS A 93 -16.54 -12.13 -9.43
CA CYS A 93 -17.43 -13.04 -8.76
C CYS A 93 -18.02 -14.10 -9.70
N LYS A 94 -18.35 -13.73 -10.94
CA LYS A 94 -18.79 -14.67 -11.97
C LYS A 94 -17.67 -15.59 -12.44
N LEU A 95 -16.47 -15.06 -12.65
CA LEU A 95 -15.32 -15.83 -13.13
C LEU A 95 -14.92 -16.96 -12.18
N PHE A 96 -15.12 -16.76 -10.87
CA PHE A 96 -14.73 -17.71 -9.82
C PHE A 96 -15.93 -18.42 -9.15
N ASP A 97 -17.13 -18.33 -9.72
CA ASP A 97 -18.36 -18.95 -9.20
C ASP A 97 -18.65 -18.62 -7.71
N GLY A 98 -18.36 -17.38 -7.30
CA GLY A 98 -18.35 -16.96 -5.88
C GLY A 98 -19.66 -16.40 -5.34
N GLN A 99 -20.77 -16.47 -6.09
CA GLN A 99 -22.01 -15.76 -5.75
C GLN A 99 -22.58 -16.18 -4.38
N GLN A 100 -22.54 -17.48 -4.06
CA GLN A 100 -23.00 -17.98 -2.76
C GLN A 100 -22.11 -17.48 -1.62
N GLY A 101 -20.79 -17.51 -1.81
CA GLY A 101 -19.83 -16.99 -0.84
C GLY A 101 -20.00 -15.49 -0.62
N ALA A 102 -20.26 -14.74 -1.68
CA ALA A 102 -20.46 -13.30 -1.64
C ALA A 102 -21.69 -12.90 -0.81
N VAL A 103 -22.83 -13.58 -1.00
CA VAL A 103 -24.04 -13.34 -0.19
C VAL A 103 -23.82 -13.67 1.28
N HIS A 104 -23.14 -14.79 1.57
CA HIS A 104 -22.85 -15.18 2.95
C HIS A 104 -21.93 -14.16 3.64
N LEU A 105 -20.83 -13.79 2.99
CA LEU A 105 -19.86 -12.86 3.57
C LEU A 105 -20.40 -11.43 3.68
N GLN A 106 -21.26 -11.00 2.75
CA GLN A 106 -21.99 -9.73 2.86
C GLN A 106 -22.76 -9.64 4.18
N ARG A 107 -23.51 -10.69 4.51
CA ARG A 107 -24.26 -10.75 5.77
C ARG A 107 -23.33 -10.64 6.98
N LEU A 108 -22.23 -11.39 7.00
CA LEU A 108 -21.26 -11.37 8.10
C LEU A 108 -20.60 -10.00 8.28
N PHE A 109 -20.29 -9.29 7.18
CA PHE A 109 -19.79 -7.92 7.26
C PHE A 109 -20.82 -6.97 7.90
N PHE A 110 -22.09 -7.06 7.52
CA PHE A 110 -23.14 -6.25 8.15
C PHE A 110 -23.32 -6.56 9.63
N GLU A 111 -23.37 -7.84 10.01
CA GLU A 111 -23.52 -8.27 11.41
C GLU A 111 -22.35 -7.81 12.28
N ASN A 112 -21.14 -7.80 11.74
CA ASN A 112 -19.95 -7.38 12.46
C ASN A 112 -19.67 -5.87 12.41
N GLY A 113 -20.32 -5.13 11.52
CA GLY A 113 -20.16 -3.68 11.37
C GLY A 113 -18.96 -3.28 10.51
N SER A 114 -18.61 -4.09 9.50
CA SER A 114 -17.57 -3.78 8.50
C SER A 114 -18.21 -3.14 7.26
N ASP A 115 -17.51 -2.16 6.69
CA ASP A 115 -17.93 -1.37 5.53
C ASP A 115 -17.64 -2.03 4.16
N LYS A 116 -16.87 -3.12 4.15
CA LYS A 116 -16.52 -3.91 2.94
C LYS A 116 -17.74 -4.33 2.12
N ALA A 117 -18.92 -4.46 2.74
CA ALA A 117 -20.17 -4.73 2.04
C ALA A 117 -21.13 -3.53 1.92
N THR A 118 -20.90 -2.43 2.64
CA THR A 118 -21.83 -1.28 2.65
C THR A 118 -21.56 -0.31 1.52
N PHE A 119 -20.30 0.06 1.30
CA PHE A 119 -19.94 1.12 0.35
C PHE A 119 -19.07 0.64 -0.80
N HIS A 120 -18.52 -0.57 -0.70
CA HIS A 120 -17.41 -1.02 -1.53
C HIS A 120 -17.71 -2.24 -2.39
N ASN A 121 -18.75 -3.02 -2.06
CA ASN A 121 -19.08 -4.30 -2.67
C ASN A 121 -17.94 -5.37 -2.70
N TYR A 122 -16.94 -5.24 -1.84
CA TYR A 122 -15.78 -6.16 -1.75
C TYR A 122 -16.15 -7.59 -1.37
N HIS A 123 -17.33 -7.82 -0.76
CA HIS A 123 -17.89 -9.16 -0.55
C HIS A 123 -17.98 -9.98 -1.85
N LEU A 124 -18.16 -9.33 -3.02
CA LEU A 124 -18.15 -10.00 -4.32
C LEU A 124 -16.78 -10.60 -4.65
N VAL A 125 -15.70 -9.93 -4.25
CA VAL A 125 -14.33 -10.42 -4.47
C VAL A 125 -13.98 -11.46 -3.42
N TYR A 126 -14.14 -11.13 -2.14
CA TYR A 126 -13.75 -12.03 -1.05
C TYR A 126 -14.55 -13.34 -1.01
N GLY A 127 -15.84 -13.29 -1.31
CA GLY A 127 -16.68 -14.48 -1.41
C GLY A 127 -16.30 -15.43 -2.56
N SER A 128 -15.38 -15.01 -3.42
CA SER A 128 -14.97 -15.72 -4.64
C SER A 128 -13.57 -16.32 -4.56
N LEU A 129 -12.77 -15.96 -3.55
CA LEU A 129 -11.36 -16.39 -3.46
C LEU A 129 -11.22 -17.89 -3.16
N PHE A 130 -12.16 -18.45 -2.39
CA PHE A 130 -12.11 -19.84 -1.94
C PHE A 130 -13.45 -20.55 -2.16
N ARG A 131 -13.42 -21.65 -2.91
CA ARG A 131 -14.59 -22.52 -3.10
C ARG A 131 -15.00 -23.23 -1.81
N GLN A 132 -14.04 -23.50 -0.92
CA GLN A 132 -14.27 -24.14 0.37
C GLN A 132 -13.63 -23.28 1.47
N PRO A 133 -14.39 -22.37 2.10
CA PRO A 133 -13.86 -21.50 3.17
C PRO A 133 -13.20 -22.27 4.33
N SER A 134 -13.61 -23.51 4.57
CA SER A 134 -13.03 -24.41 5.57
C SER A 134 -11.62 -24.92 5.23
N SER A 135 -11.14 -24.75 4.00
CA SER A 135 -9.78 -25.12 3.61
C SER A 135 -8.73 -24.09 4.04
N VAL A 136 -9.15 -22.85 4.32
CA VAL A 136 -8.25 -21.77 4.75
C VAL A 136 -7.78 -22.03 6.17
N ARG A 137 -6.47 -21.88 6.40
CA ARG A 137 -5.81 -22.14 7.68
C ARG A 137 -5.25 -20.88 8.29
N ASN A 138 -4.65 -20.00 7.49
CA ASN A 138 -4.01 -18.78 7.99
C ASN A 138 -4.44 -17.57 7.16
N PHE A 139 -5.00 -16.58 7.84
CA PHE A 139 -5.45 -15.31 7.26
C PHE A 139 -4.69 -14.15 7.89
N LEU A 140 -4.27 -13.16 7.10
CA LEU A 140 -3.70 -11.92 7.60
C LEU A 140 -4.43 -10.71 7.01
N GLU A 141 -4.78 -9.74 7.83
CA GLU A 141 -5.22 -8.40 7.39
C GLU A 141 -4.36 -7.33 8.08
N ILE A 142 -3.82 -6.40 7.29
CA ILE A 142 -3.06 -5.24 7.77
C ILE A 142 -3.92 -4.01 7.55
N GLY A 143 -4.27 -3.33 8.64
CA GLY A 143 -5.35 -2.34 8.69
C GLY A 143 -6.53 -2.90 9.47
N LEU A 144 -6.67 -2.49 10.74
CA LEU A 144 -7.75 -2.93 11.62
C LEU A 144 -8.86 -1.88 11.78
N GLY A 145 -8.64 -0.69 11.20
CA GLY A 145 -9.56 0.43 11.24
C GLY A 145 -9.61 1.07 12.63
N THR A 146 -8.59 1.86 12.98
CA THR A 146 -8.60 2.62 14.24
C THR A 146 -9.73 3.65 14.27
N ASN A 147 -10.34 3.82 15.44
CA ASN A 147 -11.32 4.86 15.71
C ASN A 147 -10.72 6.07 16.47
N ASN A 148 -9.39 6.08 16.61
CA ASN A 148 -8.68 7.19 17.22
C ASN A 148 -8.42 8.29 16.18
N LEU A 149 -9.00 9.48 16.39
CA LEU A 149 -9.02 10.58 15.42
C LEU A 149 -7.66 11.22 15.15
N ASP A 150 -6.66 10.96 16.00
CA ASP A 150 -5.29 11.44 15.86
C ASP A 150 -4.45 10.60 14.89
N VAL A 151 -4.97 9.46 14.43
CA VAL A 151 -4.29 8.58 13.46
C VAL A 151 -4.79 8.85 12.05
N VAL A 152 -3.87 8.91 11.08
CA VAL A 152 -4.21 9.00 9.66
C VAL A 152 -4.95 7.73 9.22
N SER A 153 -5.92 7.86 8.32
CA SER A 153 -6.76 6.75 7.85
C SER A 153 -7.57 6.06 8.96
N ASN A 154 -8.10 6.85 9.91
CA ASN A 154 -9.04 6.35 10.92
C ASN A 154 -10.48 6.23 10.37
N MET A 155 -11.30 5.40 11.01
CA MET A 155 -12.71 5.17 10.67
C MET A 155 -13.68 6.16 11.37
N GLY A 156 -13.18 7.23 11.97
CA GLY A 156 -13.96 8.12 12.83
C GLY A 156 -14.28 7.52 14.20
N GLN A 157 -14.93 8.32 15.05
CA GLN A 157 -15.17 7.98 16.46
C GLN A 157 -16.05 6.73 16.65
N ASP A 158 -17.00 6.51 15.72
CA ASP A 158 -17.94 5.38 15.75
C ASP A 158 -17.37 4.12 15.06
N GLY A 159 -16.12 4.17 14.59
CA GLY A 159 -15.43 3.04 14.01
C GLY A 159 -15.31 1.87 15.00
N LYS A 160 -15.36 0.64 14.47
CA LYS A 160 -15.25 -0.59 15.25
C LYS A 160 -14.00 -1.38 14.85
N PRO A 161 -12.86 -1.17 15.52
CA PRO A 161 -11.63 -1.88 15.21
C PRO A 161 -11.79 -3.40 15.17
N GLY A 162 -11.24 -4.02 14.11
CA GLY A 162 -11.27 -5.47 13.88
C GLY A 162 -12.65 -6.03 13.49
N ALA A 163 -13.58 -5.21 13.01
CA ALA A 163 -14.88 -5.70 12.53
C ALA A 163 -14.74 -6.70 11.37
N SER A 164 -13.88 -6.41 10.39
CA SER A 164 -13.56 -7.29 9.26
C SER A 164 -12.95 -8.62 9.74
N LEU A 165 -11.98 -8.58 10.66
CA LEU A 165 -11.39 -9.79 11.25
C LEU A 165 -12.44 -10.73 11.85
N ARG A 166 -13.43 -10.20 12.56
CA ARG A 166 -14.50 -11.01 13.17
C ARG A 166 -15.42 -11.63 12.10
N ALA A 167 -15.76 -10.86 11.06
CA ALA A 167 -16.51 -11.39 9.92
C ALA A 167 -15.75 -12.52 9.20
N PHE A 168 -14.44 -12.34 8.96
CA PHE A 168 -13.59 -13.36 8.34
C PHE A 168 -13.40 -14.57 9.25
N ARG A 169 -13.27 -14.40 10.57
CA ARG A 169 -13.23 -15.50 11.54
C ARG A 169 -14.47 -16.40 11.41
N GLU A 170 -15.65 -15.81 11.26
CA GLU A 170 -16.91 -16.54 11.10
C GLU A 170 -17.02 -17.21 9.73
N TYR A 171 -16.57 -16.52 8.67
CA TYR A 171 -16.60 -17.05 7.31
C TYR A 171 -15.60 -18.20 7.08
N LEU A 172 -14.45 -18.15 7.75
CA LEU A 172 -13.34 -19.10 7.64
C LEU A 172 -13.25 -19.93 8.94
N PRO A 173 -14.06 -21.00 9.08
CA PRO A 173 -14.28 -21.65 10.38
C PRO A 173 -13.06 -22.35 10.96
N ASN A 174 -12.08 -22.72 10.12
CA ASN A 174 -10.86 -23.44 10.52
C ASN A 174 -9.60 -22.56 10.53
N ALA A 175 -9.73 -21.28 10.21
CA ALA A 175 -8.59 -20.38 10.06
C ALA A 175 -8.19 -19.74 11.40
N ASP A 176 -6.89 -19.64 11.63
CA ASP A 176 -6.30 -18.68 12.53
C ASP A 176 -6.23 -17.32 11.81
N ILE A 177 -6.78 -16.30 12.47
CA ILE A 177 -6.92 -14.94 11.95
C ILE A 177 -5.86 -14.06 12.58
N PHE A 178 -5.03 -13.45 11.74
CA PHE A 178 -3.99 -12.53 12.14
C PHE A 178 -4.36 -11.13 11.67
N GLY A 179 -4.21 -10.16 12.55
CA GLY A 179 -4.43 -8.75 12.26
C GLY A 179 -3.17 -7.94 12.50
N ALA A 180 -3.01 -6.81 11.83
CA ALA A 180 -1.99 -5.85 12.21
C ALA A 180 -2.41 -4.40 11.99
N ASP A 181 -1.95 -3.50 12.85
CA ASP A 181 -2.19 -2.06 12.69
C ASP A 181 -0.99 -1.25 13.18
N VAL A 182 -0.89 0.00 12.74
CA VAL A 182 0.09 0.96 13.23
C VAL A 182 -0.33 1.51 14.60
N ASP A 183 -1.63 1.53 14.90
CA ASP A 183 -2.15 1.99 16.17
C ASP A 183 -2.17 0.88 17.22
N LYS A 184 -1.15 0.90 18.09
CA LYS A 184 -1.01 -0.07 19.20
C LYS A 184 -2.20 -0.09 20.16
N ARG A 185 -3.00 0.98 20.25
CA ARG A 185 -4.09 1.13 21.22
C ARG A 185 -5.30 0.26 20.89
N ILE A 186 -5.43 -0.14 19.63
CA ILE A 186 -6.55 -0.97 19.15
C ILE A 186 -6.15 -2.44 18.95
N LEU A 187 -4.90 -2.82 19.28
CA LEU A 187 -4.47 -4.20 19.20
C LEU A 187 -5.15 -5.03 20.31
N PHE A 188 -5.64 -6.20 19.93
CA PHE A 188 -6.37 -7.12 20.79
C PHE A 188 -6.07 -8.60 20.47
N GLN A 189 -6.59 -9.48 21.32
CA GLN A 189 -6.61 -10.92 21.10
C GLN A 189 -8.00 -11.45 21.46
N GLU A 190 -8.55 -12.30 20.60
CA GLU A 190 -9.85 -12.98 20.79
C GLU A 190 -9.71 -14.45 20.36
N ASP A 191 -10.79 -15.23 20.49
CA ASP A 191 -10.82 -16.58 19.91
C ASP A 191 -10.43 -16.55 18.42
N ARG A 192 -9.42 -17.35 18.06
CA ARG A 192 -8.75 -17.43 16.75
C ARG A 192 -8.25 -16.11 16.16
N ILE A 193 -8.24 -15.00 16.90
CA ILE A 193 -7.73 -13.70 16.42
C ILE A 193 -6.53 -13.26 17.24
N ARG A 194 -5.41 -12.97 16.58
CA ARG A 194 -4.22 -12.36 17.18
C ARG A 194 -3.80 -11.14 16.38
N THR A 195 -3.54 -10.02 17.05
CA THR A 195 -3.13 -8.79 16.38
C THR A 195 -1.70 -8.37 16.72
N PHE A 196 -1.05 -7.68 15.79
CA PHE A 196 0.36 -7.28 15.85
C PHE A 196 0.54 -5.81 15.47
N TYR A 197 1.65 -5.23 15.89
CA TYR A 197 2.02 -3.89 15.44
C TYR A 197 2.74 -3.96 14.09
N VAL A 198 2.29 -3.17 13.11
CA VAL A 198 3.00 -2.98 11.83
C VAL A 198 2.88 -1.52 11.39
N ASP A 199 4.01 -0.91 11.05
CA ASP A 199 4.06 0.33 10.28
C ASP A 199 4.42 0.00 8.84
N GLN A 200 3.44 0.08 7.93
CA GLN A 200 3.63 -0.27 6.52
C GLN A 200 4.67 0.62 5.80
N THR A 201 5.05 1.76 6.38
CA THR A 201 6.10 2.64 5.84
C THR A 201 7.51 2.22 6.28
N ASN A 202 7.61 1.24 7.18
CA ASN A 202 8.86 0.75 7.74
C ASN A 202 8.96 -0.78 7.63
N LEU A 203 9.67 -1.28 6.61
CA LEU A 203 9.84 -2.73 6.39
C LEU A 203 10.35 -3.51 7.62
N ALA A 204 11.09 -2.87 8.53
CA ALA A 204 11.58 -3.53 9.74
C ALA A 204 10.46 -3.87 10.74
N SER A 205 9.31 -3.18 10.70
CA SER A 205 8.20 -3.46 11.62
C SER A 205 7.50 -4.78 11.32
N PHE A 206 7.68 -5.37 10.13
CA PHE A 206 7.12 -6.67 9.77
C PHE A 206 7.82 -7.84 10.49
N SER A 207 8.87 -7.58 11.27
CA SER A 207 9.66 -8.60 11.94
C SER A 207 8.87 -9.45 12.93
N GLU A 208 7.92 -8.88 13.68
CA GLU A 208 7.07 -9.65 14.60
C GLU A 208 6.14 -10.60 13.84
N LEU A 209 5.48 -10.13 12.77
CA LEU A 209 4.70 -11.01 11.89
C LEU A 209 5.56 -12.09 11.25
N ALA A 210 6.79 -11.75 10.86
CA ALA A 210 7.71 -12.69 10.24
C ALA A 210 8.11 -13.84 11.18
N GLN A 211 8.13 -13.61 12.50
CA GLN A 211 8.47 -14.62 13.51
C GLN A 211 7.40 -15.70 13.68
N LEU A 212 6.18 -15.49 13.17
CA LEU A 212 5.14 -16.51 13.17
C LEU A 212 5.55 -17.74 12.34
N ASP A 213 6.45 -17.56 11.37
CA ASP A 213 6.92 -18.61 10.46
C ASP A 213 5.79 -19.37 9.75
N LEU A 214 4.73 -18.64 9.40
CA LEU A 214 3.56 -19.17 8.69
C LEU A 214 3.56 -18.75 7.23
N GLN A 215 2.91 -19.58 6.42
CA GLN A 215 2.35 -19.18 5.13
C GLN A 215 0.86 -18.84 5.30
N PHE A 216 0.40 -17.82 4.59
CA PHE A 216 -0.97 -17.33 4.61
C PHE A 216 -1.70 -17.73 3.34
N ASP A 217 -2.91 -18.24 3.50
CA ASP A 217 -3.81 -18.51 2.37
C ASP A 217 -4.44 -17.20 1.86
N LEU A 218 -4.66 -16.23 2.74
CA LEU A 218 -5.16 -14.90 2.39
C LEU A 218 -4.40 -13.82 3.16
N ILE A 219 -3.91 -12.82 2.43
CA ILE A 219 -3.33 -11.59 2.97
C ILE A 219 -4.12 -10.41 2.41
N ILE A 220 -4.62 -9.54 3.27
CA ILE A 220 -5.33 -8.31 2.92
C ILE A 220 -4.51 -7.11 3.39
N ASP A 221 -4.39 -6.10 2.53
CA ASP A 221 -3.92 -4.77 2.88
C ASP A 221 -5.06 -3.76 2.77
N ASP A 222 -5.51 -3.31 3.93
CA ASP A 222 -6.56 -2.32 4.14
C ASP A 222 -6.09 -1.21 5.11
N GLY A 223 -4.81 -0.84 5.02
CA GLY A 223 -4.14 0.05 5.97
C GLY A 223 -4.07 1.51 5.52
N LEU A 224 -2.87 1.95 5.11
CA LEU A 224 -2.61 3.37 4.81
C LEU A 224 -3.10 3.83 3.43
N HIS A 225 -3.33 2.90 2.50
CA HIS A 225 -3.71 3.15 1.09
C HIS A 225 -2.74 4.09 0.34
N SER A 226 -1.47 4.10 0.74
CA SER A 226 -0.41 4.78 0.00
C SER A 226 0.38 3.75 -0.82
N PRO A 227 0.73 4.04 -2.08
CA PRO A 227 1.38 3.04 -2.93
C PRO A 227 2.66 2.41 -2.32
N ASN A 228 3.48 3.20 -1.62
CA ASN A 228 4.68 2.68 -0.97
C ASN A 228 4.36 1.72 0.20
N ALA A 229 3.34 2.03 1.02
CA ALA A 229 2.88 1.16 2.09
C ALA A 229 2.32 -0.15 1.52
N ASN A 230 1.52 -0.04 0.46
CA ASN A 230 0.92 -1.23 -0.14
C ASN A 230 1.93 -2.14 -0.84
N ILE A 231 2.92 -1.55 -1.52
CA ILE A 231 4.03 -2.31 -2.10
C ILE A 231 4.86 -2.99 -0.99
N ALA A 232 5.02 -2.37 0.18
CA ALA A 232 5.70 -2.99 1.31
C ALA A 232 4.96 -4.24 1.81
N VAL A 233 3.63 -4.20 1.91
CA VAL A 233 2.82 -5.38 2.23
C VAL A 233 2.93 -6.44 1.14
N LEU A 234 2.85 -6.07 -0.14
CA LEU A 234 3.01 -7.02 -1.24
C LEU A 234 4.37 -7.72 -1.21
N LEU A 235 5.46 -6.99 -0.94
CA LEU A 235 6.82 -7.55 -0.81
C LEU A 235 6.95 -8.54 0.36
N PHE A 236 6.27 -8.27 1.48
CA PHE A 236 6.18 -9.20 2.59
C PHE A 236 5.32 -10.41 2.22
N GLY A 237 4.12 -10.16 1.70
CA GLY A 237 3.11 -11.16 1.44
C GLY A 237 3.53 -12.18 0.38
N LEU A 238 4.18 -11.75 -0.70
CA LEU A 238 4.68 -12.67 -1.74
C LEU A 238 5.69 -13.70 -1.19
N LYS A 239 6.41 -13.39 -0.10
CA LYS A 239 7.33 -14.33 0.55
C LYS A 239 6.64 -15.29 1.52
N ARG A 240 5.41 -14.97 1.90
CA ARG A 240 4.61 -15.67 2.93
C ARG A 240 3.32 -16.23 2.37
N LEU A 241 3.11 -16.17 1.05
CA LEU A 241 1.91 -16.67 0.42
C LEU A 241 1.96 -18.19 0.36
N ALA A 242 0.89 -18.85 0.79
CA ALA A 242 0.71 -20.28 0.59
C ALA A 242 0.44 -20.59 -0.89
N PRO A 243 0.73 -21.81 -1.38
CA PRO A 243 0.31 -22.22 -2.72
C PRO A 243 -1.19 -22.00 -2.91
N ARG A 244 -1.58 -21.37 -4.03
CA ARG A 244 -2.99 -20.99 -4.32
C ARG A 244 -3.57 -19.98 -3.34
N GLY A 245 -2.74 -19.35 -2.52
CA GLY A 245 -3.12 -18.24 -1.66
C GLY A 245 -3.39 -16.97 -2.46
N TRP A 246 -3.96 -15.99 -1.77
CA TRP A 246 -4.32 -14.69 -2.31
C TRP A 246 -3.71 -13.55 -1.51
N ILE A 247 -3.26 -12.51 -2.21
CA ILE A 247 -2.96 -11.19 -1.65
C ILE A 247 -3.94 -10.21 -2.27
N VAL A 248 -4.60 -9.39 -1.47
CA VAL A 248 -5.53 -8.36 -1.93
C VAL A 248 -5.13 -7.02 -1.33
N ILE A 249 -4.95 -6.01 -2.17
CA ILE A 249 -4.73 -4.62 -1.77
C ILE A 249 -6.00 -3.84 -2.03
N GLU A 250 -6.55 -3.19 -1.00
CA GLU A 250 -7.80 -2.42 -1.06
C GLU A 250 -7.61 -0.92 -1.32
N ASP A 251 -8.72 -0.27 -1.66
CA ASP A 251 -8.87 1.19 -1.77
C ASP A 251 -7.86 1.88 -2.69
N ILE A 252 -7.56 1.23 -3.80
CA ILE A 252 -6.74 1.80 -4.86
C ILE A 252 -7.57 2.82 -5.62
N ARG A 253 -7.08 4.06 -5.70
CA ARG A 253 -7.70 5.11 -6.51
C ARG A 253 -7.27 5.07 -7.96
N THR A 254 -8.08 5.67 -8.83
CA THR A 254 -7.82 5.78 -10.28
C THR A 254 -6.44 6.35 -10.61
N GLU A 255 -5.95 7.31 -9.83
CA GLU A 255 -4.62 7.91 -10.04
C GLU A 255 -3.47 6.93 -9.81
N ALA A 256 -3.69 5.88 -9.02
CA ALA A 256 -2.69 4.88 -8.69
C ALA A 256 -2.68 3.68 -9.66
N LEU A 257 -3.64 3.56 -10.59
CA LEU A 257 -3.70 2.41 -11.53
C LEU A 257 -2.40 2.21 -12.34
N PRO A 258 -1.67 3.26 -12.79
CA PRO A 258 -0.38 3.04 -13.45
C PRO A 258 0.64 2.28 -12.58
N VAL A 259 0.64 2.52 -11.27
CA VAL A 259 1.51 1.79 -10.32
C VAL A 259 1.15 0.32 -10.35
N TRP A 260 -0.13 -0.02 -10.21
CA TRP A 260 -0.57 -1.41 -10.07
C TRP A 260 -0.45 -2.23 -11.36
N ARG A 261 -0.65 -1.60 -12.52
CA ARG A 261 -0.33 -2.21 -13.82
C ARG A 261 1.15 -2.54 -13.96
N LEU A 262 2.03 -1.63 -13.54
CA LEU A 262 3.47 -1.87 -13.54
C LEU A 262 3.85 -2.95 -12.51
N VAL A 263 3.30 -2.90 -11.31
CA VAL A 263 3.56 -3.91 -10.26
C VAL A 263 3.17 -5.31 -10.75
N GLY A 264 1.98 -5.45 -11.36
CA GLY A 264 1.51 -6.74 -11.84
C GLY A 264 2.34 -7.33 -12.98
N SER A 265 2.94 -6.52 -13.84
CA SER A 265 3.83 -7.01 -14.88
C SER A 265 5.20 -7.47 -14.37
N LEU A 266 5.62 -6.95 -13.21
CA LEU A 266 6.87 -7.32 -12.54
C LEU A 266 6.78 -8.62 -11.73
N LEU A 267 5.58 -9.18 -11.55
CA LEU A 267 5.40 -10.42 -10.80
C LEU A 267 6.11 -11.60 -11.48
N SER A 268 6.33 -12.71 -10.78
CA SER A 268 6.82 -13.92 -11.43
C SER A 268 5.70 -14.54 -12.29
N PRO A 269 5.99 -15.21 -13.43
CA PRO A 269 4.98 -15.91 -14.23
C PRO A 269 4.14 -16.95 -13.48
N ARG A 270 4.57 -17.35 -12.28
CA ARG A 270 3.78 -18.19 -11.36
C ARG A 270 2.59 -17.46 -10.76
N HIS A 271 2.56 -16.14 -10.78
CA HIS A 271 1.49 -15.36 -10.18
C HIS A 271 0.54 -14.85 -11.25
N ARG A 272 -0.76 -14.90 -10.96
CA ARG A 272 -1.78 -14.16 -11.71
C ARG A 272 -2.16 -12.92 -10.93
N SER A 273 -2.26 -11.79 -11.62
CA SER A 273 -2.73 -10.54 -11.02
C SER A 273 -4.01 -10.04 -11.68
N PHE A 274 -4.83 -9.39 -10.86
CA PHE A 274 -6.10 -8.80 -11.24
C PHE A 274 -6.19 -7.37 -10.69
N LEU A 275 -6.74 -6.47 -11.49
CA LEU A 275 -7.13 -5.13 -11.09
C LEU A 275 -8.64 -5.06 -11.17
N ILE A 276 -9.29 -5.02 -10.02
CA ILE A 276 -10.72 -5.28 -9.90
C ILE A 276 -11.42 -3.96 -9.56
N GLU A 277 -12.25 -3.46 -10.47
CA GLU A 277 -13.09 -2.29 -10.24
C GLU A 277 -14.26 -2.66 -9.32
N ALA A 278 -14.40 -1.92 -8.22
CA ALA A 278 -15.41 -2.12 -7.21
C ALA A 278 -16.12 -0.80 -6.93
N GLU A 279 -17.09 -0.78 -6.02
CA GLU A 279 -17.70 0.49 -5.65
C GLU A 279 -16.68 1.37 -4.94
N ARG A 280 -16.55 2.62 -5.41
CA ARG A 280 -15.69 3.67 -4.84
C ARG A 280 -14.18 3.42 -4.87
N GLY A 281 -13.71 2.39 -5.57
CA GLY A 281 -12.28 2.12 -5.68
C GLY A 281 -11.95 0.89 -6.51
N PHE A 282 -10.67 0.53 -6.49
CA PHE A 282 -10.14 -0.66 -7.11
C PHE A 282 -9.46 -1.55 -6.07
N LEU A 283 -9.44 -2.84 -6.34
CA LEU A 283 -8.62 -3.83 -5.62
C LEU A 283 -7.52 -4.32 -6.55
N PHE A 284 -6.33 -4.59 -6.01
CA PHE A 284 -5.30 -5.33 -6.72
C PHE A 284 -5.15 -6.69 -6.06
N ALA A 285 -5.52 -7.76 -6.77
CA ALA A 285 -5.47 -9.12 -6.27
C ALA A 285 -4.36 -9.91 -6.97
N VAL A 286 -3.61 -10.70 -6.22
CA VAL A 286 -2.57 -11.60 -6.72
C VAL A 286 -2.82 -13.00 -6.17
N THR A 287 -2.70 -14.01 -7.01
CA THR A 287 -2.73 -15.42 -6.58
C THR A 287 -1.54 -16.19 -7.13
N ASP A 288 -1.03 -17.14 -6.34
CA ASP A 288 0.01 -18.08 -6.77
C ASP A 288 -0.61 -19.27 -7.50
N LEU A 289 -0.12 -19.56 -8.71
CA LEU A 289 -0.50 -20.74 -9.47
C LEU A 289 0.32 -21.93 -8.94
N ASP A 290 -0.33 -23.05 -8.61
CA ASP A 290 0.43 -24.29 -8.39
C ASP A 290 1.12 -24.66 -9.70
N LEU A 291 2.45 -24.72 -9.69
CA LEU A 291 3.29 -25.07 -10.85
C LEU A 291 2.97 -26.44 -11.45
N ARG A 292 2.20 -27.27 -10.75
CA ARG A 292 1.81 -28.60 -11.21
C ARG A 292 0.71 -28.60 -12.28
N ASP A 293 0.08 -27.46 -12.52
CA ASP A 293 -0.94 -27.29 -13.58
C ASP A 293 -0.41 -26.49 -14.80
N ALA A 294 0.90 -26.24 -14.86
CA ALA A 294 1.56 -25.62 -16.00
C ALA A 294 2.19 -26.67 -16.92
N ASP A 295 1.38 -27.63 -17.40
CA ASP A 295 1.69 -28.55 -18.50
C ASP A 295 0.43 -28.77 -19.36
#